data_AF-A0A0K2TNQ7-F1
#
_entry.id   AF-A0A0K2TNQ7-F1
#
_cell.length_a   1.000
_cell.length_b   1.000
_cell.length_c   1.000
_cell.angle_alpha   90.00
_cell.angle_beta   90.00
_cell.angle_gamma   90.00
#
_symmetry.space_group_name_H-M   'P 1'
#
loop_
_entity.id
_entity.type
_entity.pdbx_description
1 polymer ?
#
loop_
_entity_poly.entity_id
_entity_poly.type
_entity_poly.pdbx_seq_one_letter_code
_entity_poly.pdbx_strand_id
1 'polypeptide(L)'
;MSSHKRDRVVYARAGGEDLIQNGQLNGEPIEPDMAMALKTIVWGSACSQICPYWQGMSFSFHSGGDVNAFGLKCPSNGTKNFLICVQAYILKNLLFDKKAKNSIHQKFYNVEGDSHRSARGSGRNSLLNKETNILRPTDRIQSEILIGGLTSLFSKVSEGHGGILCFPSSDNCFEPTSNYTMDGITEKLHIFRSDKEEELRSTIKKFLSLITQENGNGLLSILYSLILTRGFDR
;
A
#
# COMPACT_ATOMS: atom_id res chain seq x y z
N MET A 1 -21.03 -16.37 -41.27
CA MET A 1 -19.63 -15.92 -41.28
C MET A 1 -19.11 -16.05 -39.86
N SER A 2 -18.10 -16.91 -39.67
CA SER A 2 -17.74 -17.51 -38.39
C SER A 2 -17.10 -16.53 -37.40
N SER A 3 -17.66 -16.51 -36.19
CA SER A 3 -17.18 -15.77 -35.01
C SER A 3 -15.81 -16.30 -34.57
N HIS A 4 -14.77 -15.49 -34.73
CA HIS A 4 -13.44 -15.78 -34.19
C HIS A 4 -13.38 -15.34 -32.73
N LYS A 5 -13.85 -16.21 -31.83
CA LYS A 5 -13.55 -16.14 -30.40
C LYS A 5 -12.06 -16.44 -30.25
N ARG A 6 -11.24 -15.41 -30.02
CA ARG A 6 -9.83 -15.59 -29.69
C ARG A 6 -9.77 -16.18 -28.29
N ASP A 7 -9.42 -17.46 -28.20
CA ASP A 7 -9.07 -18.11 -26.94
C ASP A 7 -7.91 -17.34 -26.30
N ARG A 8 -8.22 -16.61 -25.23
CA ARG A 8 -7.20 -16.04 -24.34
C ARG A 8 -6.63 -17.22 -23.55
N VAL A 9 -5.52 -17.76 -24.04
CA VAL A 9 -4.71 -18.73 -23.29
C VAL A 9 -4.18 -18.02 -22.05
N VAL A 10 -4.78 -18.34 -20.90
CA VAL A 10 -4.33 -17.88 -19.58
C VAL A 10 -3.11 -18.72 -19.21
N TYR A 11 -1.91 -18.20 -19.44
CA TYR A 11 -0.73 -18.79 -18.83
C TYR A 11 -0.74 -18.49 -17.33
N ALA A 12 -0.56 -19.54 -16.53
CA ALA A 12 -0.29 -19.40 -15.11
C ALA A 12 0.98 -18.55 -14.92
N ARG A 13 0.88 -17.41 -14.24
CA ARG A 13 2.03 -16.58 -13.89
C ARG A 13 2.90 -17.35 -12.90
N ALA A 14 4.14 -17.62 -13.30
CA ALA A 14 5.15 -18.16 -12.41
C ALA A 14 5.43 -17.13 -11.30
N GLY A 15 5.12 -17.49 -10.06
CA GLY A 15 5.49 -16.71 -8.89
C GLY A 15 7.01 -16.60 -8.81
N GLY A 16 7.55 -15.45 -9.20
CA GLY A 16 9.00 -15.22 -9.15
C GLY A 16 9.55 -14.07 -9.98
N GLU A 17 8.76 -13.32 -10.75
CA GLU A 17 9.31 -12.14 -11.45
C GLU A 17 9.72 -11.04 -10.47
N ASP A 18 10.93 -10.51 -10.68
CA ASP A 18 11.41 -9.31 -9.99
C ASP A 18 10.52 -8.14 -10.41
N LEU A 19 9.67 -7.70 -9.48
CA LEU A 19 8.74 -6.58 -9.68
C LEU A 19 9.46 -5.26 -9.98
N ILE A 20 10.74 -5.20 -9.62
CA ILE A 20 11.65 -4.10 -9.90
C ILE A 20 12.89 -4.71 -10.56
N GLN A 21 13.11 -4.41 -11.83
CA GLN A 21 14.26 -4.89 -12.59
C GLN A 21 15.13 -3.70 -12.98
N ASN A 22 16.42 -3.73 -12.63
CA ASN A 22 17.37 -2.61 -12.88
C ASN A 22 16.87 -1.24 -12.38
N GLY A 23 16.09 -1.23 -11.29
CA GLY A 23 15.48 -0.01 -10.73
C GLY A 23 14.21 0.48 -11.45
N GLN A 24 13.76 -0.22 -12.49
CA GLN A 24 12.51 0.06 -13.19
C GLN A 24 11.38 -0.86 -12.73
N LEU A 25 10.16 -0.34 -12.73
CA LEU A 25 8.94 -1.09 -12.42
C LEU A 25 8.65 -2.08 -13.56
N ASN A 26 8.61 -3.37 -13.24
CA ASN A 26 8.33 -4.43 -14.21
C ASN A 26 6.83 -4.83 -14.14
N GLY A 27 5.95 -3.85 -14.32
CA GLY A 27 4.49 -4.05 -14.32
C GLY A 27 3.90 -3.86 -15.71
N GLU A 28 2.63 -4.21 -15.89
CA GLU A 28 1.94 -3.94 -17.15
C GLU A 28 1.66 -2.44 -17.31
N PRO A 29 2.03 -1.80 -18.43
CA PRO A 29 1.70 -0.40 -18.66
C PRO A 29 0.17 -0.21 -18.65
N ILE A 30 -0.31 0.87 -18.05
CA ILE A 30 -1.74 1.20 -18.05
C ILE A 30 -2.24 1.50 -19.48
N GLU A 31 -3.40 0.95 -19.82
CA GLU A 31 -4.06 1.26 -21.10
C GLU A 31 -4.76 2.64 -21.06
N PRO A 32 -4.81 3.37 -22.19
CA PRO A 32 -5.43 4.71 -22.23
C PRO A 32 -6.88 4.74 -21.73
N ASP A 33 -7.70 3.75 -22.10
CA ASP A 33 -9.10 3.68 -21.68
C ASP A 33 -9.23 3.51 -20.17
N MET A 34 -8.33 2.72 -19.57
CA MET A 34 -8.27 2.50 -18.13
C MET A 34 -7.84 3.77 -17.38
N ALA A 35 -6.86 4.50 -17.93
CA ALA A 35 -6.43 5.79 -17.39
C ALA A 35 -7.56 6.84 -17.45
N MET A 36 -8.29 6.92 -18.57
CA MET A 36 -9.44 7.81 -18.73
C MET A 36 -10.56 7.48 -17.73
N ALA A 37 -10.90 6.20 -17.59
CA ALA A 37 -11.93 5.75 -16.64
C ALA A 37 -11.54 6.08 -15.18
N LEU A 38 -10.29 5.80 -14.82
CA LEU A 38 -9.75 6.09 -13.50
C LEU A 38 -9.82 7.59 -13.17
N LYS A 39 -9.37 8.46 -14.09
CA LYS A 39 -9.47 9.91 -13.90
C LYS A 39 -10.91 10.40 -13.83
N THR A 40 -11.80 9.81 -14.62
CA THR A 40 -13.22 10.17 -14.61
C THR A 40 -13.87 9.83 -13.28
N ILE A 41 -13.55 8.67 -12.69
CA ILE A 41 -14.06 8.29 -11.37
C ILE A 41 -13.50 9.18 -10.25
N VAL A 42 -12.19 9.44 -10.26
CA VAL A 42 -11.53 10.15 -9.13
C VAL A 42 -11.69 11.66 -9.23
N TRP A 43 -11.61 12.21 -10.44
CA TRP A 43 -11.51 13.65 -10.70
C TRP A 43 -12.66 14.19 -11.56
N GLY A 44 -13.64 13.36 -11.91
CA GLY A 44 -14.82 13.75 -12.68
C GLY A 44 -14.61 13.86 -14.20
N SER A 45 -13.38 13.83 -14.69
CA SER A 45 -13.08 13.87 -16.14
C SER A 45 -11.68 13.34 -16.45
N ALA A 46 -11.54 12.70 -17.62
CA ALA A 46 -10.25 12.32 -18.20
C ALA A 46 -9.35 13.52 -18.52
N CYS A 47 -9.92 14.72 -18.66
CA CYS A 47 -9.19 15.96 -18.90
C CYS A 47 -8.86 16.72 -17.60
N SER A 48 -9.40 16.32 -16.45
CA SER A 48 -9.08 16.95 -15.16
C SER A 48 -7.62 16.73 -14.79
N GLN A 49 -6.98 17.71 -14.17
CA GLN A 49 -5.68 17.52 -13.51
C GLN A 49 -5.88 16.85 -12.14
N ILE A 50 -4.84 16.16 -11.66
CA ILE A 50 -4.83 15.62 -10.30
C ILE A 50 -4.90 16.78 -9.31
N CYS A 51 -5.73 16.63 -8.28
CA CYS A 51 -5.82 17.60 -7.20
C CYS A 51 -4.43 17.77 -6.53
N PRO A 52 -3.86 19.00 -6.46
CA PRO A 52 -2.49 19.23 -6.00
C PRO A 52 -2.19 18.68 -4.60
N TYR A 53 -3.19 18.66 -3.71
CA TYR A 53 -3.02 18.12 -2.35
C TYR A 53 -2.77 16.62 -2.30
N TRP A 54 -3.00 15.88 -3.39
CA TRP A 54 -2.70 14.45 -3.49
C TRP A 54 -1.31 14.16 -4.08
N GLN A 55 -0.74 15.11 -4.82
CA GLN A 55 0.60 14.98 -5.38
C GLN A 55 1.65 15.11 -4.27
N GLY A 56 2.68 14.27 -4.31
CA GLY A 56 3.73 14.26 -3.28
C GLY A 56 3.27 13.73 -1.91
N MET A 57 2.06 13.16 -1.82
CA MET A 57 1.56 12.54 -0.60
C MET A 57 1.87 11.05 -0.52
N SER A 58 2.36 10.62 0.65
CA SER A 58 2.69 9.24 0.97
C SER A 58 2.20 8.84 2.36
N PHE A 59 2.32 7.55 2.68
CA PHE A 59 2.01 7.05 4.02
C PHE A 59 3.21 7.29 4.93
N SER A 60 3.04 8.11 5.96
CA SER A 60 4.09 8.37 6.95
C SER A 60 3.53 8.20 8.36
N PHE A 61 4.27 7.52 9.23
CA PHE A 61 3.96 7.42 10.65
C PHE A 61 4.63 8.55 11.44
N HIS A 62 4.16 8.76 12.67
CA HIS A 62 4.96 9.44 13.68
C HIS A 62 6.25 8.66 13.98
N SER A 63 7.28 9.34 14.47
CA SER A 63 8.59 8.72 14.73
C SER A 63 8.46 7.50 15.64
N GLY A 64 9.16 6.41 15.30
CA GLY A 64 9.18 5.21 16.12
C GLY A 64 9.56 5.51 17.56
N GLY A 65 8.91 4.82 18.51
CA GLY A 65 9.15 5.04 19.94
C GLY A 65 8.32 6.16 20.58
N ASP A 66 7.64 7.00 19.78
CA ASP A 66 6.73 8.03 20.28
C ASP A 66 5.38 7.45 20.76
N VAL A 67 4.68 8.18 21.62
CA VAL A 67 3.33 7.85 22.11
C VAL A 67 2.33 7.70 20.95
N ASN A 68 2.54 8.46 19.87
CA ASN A 68 1.69 8.43 18.68
C ASN A 68 2.25 7.56 17.54
N ALA A 69 3.26 6.71 17.81
CA ALA A 69 3.95 5.95 16.77
C ALA A 69 3.06 4.92 16.03
N PHE A 70 1.86 4.60 16.53
CA PHE A 70 0.87 3.82 15.77
C PHE A 70 0.02 4.65 14.79
N GLY A 71 0.09 5.97 14.85
CA GLY A 71 -0.69 6.88 14.03
C GLY A 71 -0.01 7.24 12.71
N LEU A 72 -0.77 7.23 11.63
CA LEU A 72 -0.39 7.91 10.39
C LEU A 72 -0.45 9.43 10.58
N LYS A 73 0.57 10.15 10.10
CA LYS A 73 0.56 11.60 9.97
C LYS A 73 -0.52 11.99 8.98
N CYS A 74 -1.52 12.74 9.44
CA CYS A 74 -2.64 13.16 8.63
C CYS A 74 -2.62 14.70 8.47
N PRO A 75 -2.23 15.24 7.32
CA PRO A 75 -2.28 16.68 7.09
C PRO A 75 -3.73 17.18 7.09
N SER A 76 -3.93 18.48 7.34
CA SER A 76 -5.26 19.10 7.28
C SER A 76 -5.62 19.48 5.83
N ASN A 77 -5.67 18.50 4.94
CA ASN A 77 -6.06 18.67 3.54
C ASN A 77 -7.03 17.56 3.09
N GLY A 78 -7.40 17.57 1.80
CA GLY A 78 -8.36 16.62 1.23
C GLY A 78 -7.97 15.13 1.33
N THR A 79 -6.71 14.81 1.64
CA THR A 79 -6.23 13.42 1.79
C THR A 79 -6.48 12.83 3.17
N LYS A 80 -6.77 13.68 4.17
CA LYS A 80 -6.99 13.29 5.57
C LYS A 80 -8.02 12.18 5.72
N ASN A 81 -9.14 12.30 5.01
CA ASN A 81 -10.25 11.34 5.12
C ASN A 81 -9.81 9.95 4.68
N PHE A 82 -9.02 9.86 3.61
CA PHE A 82 -8.50 8.60 3.12
C PHE A 82 -7.49 8.00 4.10
N LEU A 83 -6.56 8.80 4.62
CA LEU A 83 -5.59 8.36 5.63
C LEU A 83 -6.28 7.83 6.90
N ILE A 84 -7.33 8.52 7.38
CA ILE A 84 -8.10 8.07 8.55
C ILE A 84 -8.82 6.74 8.26
N CYS A 85 -9.33 6.54 7.05
CA CYS A 85 -9.91 5.25 6.66
C CYS A 85 -8.85 4.14 6.73
N VAL A 86 -7.67 4.36 6.17
CA VAL A 86 -6.56 3.38 6.24
C VAL A 86 -6.13 3.14 7.69
N GLN A 87 -6.05 4.19 8.51
CA GLN A 87 -5.75 4.08 9.95
C GLN A 87 -6.76 3.18 10.67
N ALA A 88 -8.05 3.23 10.31
CA ALA A 88 -9.05 2.36 10.89
C ALA A 88 -8.80 0.87 10.57
N TYR A 89 -8.35 0.54 9.35
CA TYR A 89 -7.95 -0.83 8.99
C TYR A 89 -6.69 -1.27 9.73
N ILE A 90 -5.73 -0.38 9.91
CA ILE A 90 -4.54 -0.61 10.76
C ILE A 90 -4.98 -0.97 12.18
N LEU A 91 -5.81 -0.14 12.81
CA LEU A 91 -6.30 -0.36 14.17
C LEU A 91 -7.12 -1.65 14.27
N LYS A 92 -8.00 -1.92 13.30
CA LYS A 92 -8.77 -3.16 13.25
C LYS A 92 -7.87 -4.39 13.27
N ASN A 93 -6.80 -4.39 12.47
CA ASN A 93 -5.87 -5.50 12.44
C ASN A 93 -5.10 -5.63 13.77
N LEU A 94 -4.62 -4.52 14.33
CA LEU A 94 -3.95 -4.52 15.64
C LEU A 94 -4.85 -5.07 16.75
N LEU A 95 -6.12 -4.65 16.77
CA LEU A 95 -7.05 -4.96 17.85
C LEU A 95 -7.76 -6.32 17.69
N PHE A 96 -7.90 -6.85 16.48
CA PHE A 96 -8.74 -8.03 16.23
C PHE A 96 -8.06 -9.16 15.47
N ASP A 97 -6.99 -8.90 14.71
CA ASP A 97 -6.35 -9.96 13.94
C ASP A 97 -5.39 -10.78 14.84
N LYS A 98 -5.80 -12.01 15.14
CA LYS A 98 -5.02 -12.95 15.98
C LYS A 98 -3.66 -13.30 15.36
N LYS A 99 -3.55 -13.37 14.03
CA LYS A 99 -2.28 -13.65 13.34
C LYS A 99 -1.33 -12.47 13.49
N ALA A 100 -1.83 -11.26 13.27
CA ALA A 100 -1.06 -10.03 13.48
C ALA A 100 -0.62 -9.89 14.94
N LYS A 101 -1.53 -10.10 15.91
CA LYS A 101 -1.22 -10.07 17.34
C LYS A 101 -0.10 -11.02 17.73
N ASN A 102 -0.15 -12.28 17.30
CA ASN A 102 0.87 -13.27 17.66
C ASN A 102 2.24 -12.93 17.04
N SER A 103 2.26 -12.52 15.77
CA SER A 103 3.49 -12.10 15.09
C SER A 103 4.10 -10.85 15.73
N ILE A 104 3.26 -9.85 16.01
CA ILE A 104 3.69 -8.57 16.58
C ILE A 104 4.13 -8.75 18.05
N HIS A 105 3.36 -9.50 18.83
CA HIS A 105 3.71 -9.85 20.23
C HIS A 105 5.03 -10.61 20.29
N GLN A 106 5.25 -11.62 19.44
CA GLN A 106 6.53 -12.32 19.41
C GLN A 106 7.69 -11.37 19.06
N LYS A 107 7.48 -10.46 18.09
CA LYS A 107 8.49 -9.46 17.70
C LYS A 107 8.77 -8.43 18.79
N PHE A 108 7.78 -8.00 19.58
CA PHE A 108 7.98 -7.08 20.71
C PHE A 108 8.78 -7.72 21.85
N TYR A 109 8.56 -9.02 22.11
CA TYR A 109 9.15 -9.70 23.27
C TYR A 109 10.54 -10.28 22.99
N ASN A 110 10.94 -10.44 21.72
CA ASN A 110 12.23 -11.00 21.32
C ASN A 110 13.36 -9.97 21.08
N VAL A 111 13.10 -8.66 21.23
CA VAL A 111 14.09 -7.60 20.92
C VAL A 111 15.30 -7.58 21.88
N GLU A 112 15.25 -8.25 23.04
CA GLU A 112 16.34 -8.27 24.04
C GLU A 112 17.40 -9.39 23.85
N GLY A 113 17.39 -10.13 22.73
CA GLY A 113 18.32 -11.24 22.53
C GLY A 113 19.81 -10.89 22.40
N ASP A 114 20.15 -9.65 22.03
CA ASP A 114 21.52 -9.28 21.63
C ASP A 114 22.28 -8.40 22.64
N SER A 115 21.74 -8.15 23.84
CA SER A 115 22.39 -7.30 24.86
C SER A 115 22.44 -7.96 26.25
N HIS A 116 23.18 -9.06 26.35
CA HIS A 116 23.78 -9.51 27.62
C HIS A 116 24.96 -8.57 27.96
N ARG A 117 25.18 -8.03 29.17
CA ARG A 117 24.99 -8.56 30.52
C ARG A 117 24.91 -7.39 31.53
N SER A 118 23.95 -7.45 32.44
CA SER A 118 24.04 -7.06 33.87
C SER A 118 22.78 -6.33 34.35
N ALA A 119 21.97 -7.02 35.16
CA ALA A 119 21.32 -6.47 36.35
C ALA A 119 20.36 -7.52 36.94
N ARG A 120 20.87 -8.33 37.86
CA ARG A 120 20.04 -9.10 38.80
C ARG A 120 19.41 -8.10 39.78
N GLY A 121 18.14 -7.77 39.57
CA GLY A 121 17.32 -7.09 40.59
C GLY A 121 16.47 -5.94 40.07
N SER A 122 15.39 -6.23 39.31
CA SER A 122 14.29 -5.26 39.12
C SER A 122 13.06 -5.89 38.42
N GLY A 123 12.41 -6.87 39.06
CA GLY A 123 11.33 -7.64 38.43
C GLY A 123 10.02 -6.87 38.15
N ARG A 124 9.82 -5.69 38.75
CA ARG A 124 8.59 -4.89 38.62
C ARG A 124 8.74 -3.74 37.61
N ASN A 125 9.89 -3.06 37.60
CA ASN A 125 10.19 -2.04 36.58
C ASN A 125 10.49 -2.67 35.21
N SER A 126 10.98 -3.91 35.16
CA SER A 126 11.19 -4.61 33.88
C SER A 126 9.88 -4.92 33.16
N LEU A 127 8.82 -5.30 33.87
CA LEU A 127 7.49 -5.55 33.29
C LEU A 127 6.80 -4.27 32.83
N LEU A 128 6.86 -3.19 33.64
CA LEU A 128 6.31 -1.89 33.26
C LEU A 128 7.01 -1.32 32.02
N ASN A 129 8.35 -1.40 31.96
CA ASN A 129 9.11 -1.01 30.77
C ASN A 129 8.77 -1.90 29.56
N LYS A 130 8.43 -3.17 29.78
CA LYS A 130 7.98 -4.09 28.72
C LYS A 130 6.62 -3.70 28.17
N GLU A 131 5.67 -3.34 29.03
CA GLU A 131 4.33 -2.89 28.63
C GLU A 131 4.36 -1.52 27.93
N THR A 132 5.20 -0.59 28.39
CA THR A 132 5.34 0.72 27.73
C THR A 132 6.01 0.63 26.36
N ASN A 133 6.91 -0.34 26.16
CA ASN A 133 7.54 -0.59 24.86
C ASN A 133 6.56 -1.17 23.83
N ILE A 134 5.53 -1.92 24.24
CA ILE A 134 4.48 -2.42 23.33
C ILE A 134 3.67 -1.27 22.74
N LEU A 135 3.50 -0.17 23.50
CA LEU A 135 2.77 1.01 23.07
C LEU A 135 3.59 1.96 22.18
N ARG A 136 4.84 1.60 21.89
CA ARG A 136 5.84 2.44 21.21
C ARG A 136 6.51 1.66 20.08
N PRO A 137 5.81 1.39 18.96
CA PRO A 137 6.33 0.59 17.87
C PRO A 137 7.57 1.25 17.26
N THR A 138 8.53 0.41 16.87
CA THR A 138 9.66 0.83 16.05
C THR A 138 9.23 0.96 14.58
N ASP A 139 10.02 1.63 13.76
CA ASP A 139 9.73 1.82 12.32
C ASP A 139 9.52 0.49 11.58
N ARG A 140 10.24 -0.56 12.00
CA ARG A 140 10.06 -1.93 11.49
C ARG A 140 8.68 -2.49 11.81
N ILE A 141 8.15 -2.21 13.00
CA ILE A 141 6.82 -2.65 13.40
C ILE A 141 5.75 -1.83 12.67
N GLN A 142 5.95 -0.52 12.54
CA GLN A 142 5.06 0.36 11.76
C GLN A 142 4.90 -0.13 10.31
N SER A 143 6.02 -0.51 9.68
CA SER A 143 6.06 -1.10 8.34
C SER A 143 5.17 -2.34 8.22
N GLU A 144 5.30 -3.29 9.16
CA GLU A 144 4.50 -4.52 9.18
C GLU A 144 3.01 -4.26 9.42
N ILE A 145 2.70 -3.28 10.26
CA ILE A 145 1.34 -2.86 10.57
C ILE A 145 0.69 -2.21 9.35
N LEU A 146 1.41 -1.34 8.63
CA LEU A 146 0.93 -0.72 7.40
C LEU A 146 0.66 -1.78 6.34
N ILE A 147 1.59 -2.71 6.12
CA ILE A 147 1.39 -3.83 5.19
C ILE A 147 0.12 -4.60 5.55
N GLY A 148 -0.06 -4.94 6.83
CA GLY A 148 -1.28 -5.57 7.32
C GLY A 148 -2.54 -4.76 7.02
N GLY A 149 -2.55 -3.49 7.43
CA GLY A 149 -3.68 -2.58 7.26
C GLY A 149 -4.10 -2.45 5.80
N LEU A 150 -3.14 -2.24 4.91
CA LEU A 150 -3.37 -2.19 3.46
C LEU A 150 -3.87 -3.54 2.94
N THR A 151 -3.26 -4.66 3.31
CA THR A 151 -3.72 -6.00 2.86
C THR A 151 -5.18 -6.24 3.24
N SER A 152 -5.57 -5.88 4.47
CA SER A 152 -6.96 -6.00 4.97
C SER A 152 -7.93 -5.08 4.22
N LEU A 153 -7.49 -3.86 3.89
CA LEU A 153 -8.26 -2.93 3.07
C LEU A 153 -8.49 -3.48 1.65
N PHE A 154 -7.44 -3.94 0.98
CA PHE A 154 -7.59 -4.52 -0.36
C PHE A 154 -8.46 -5.77 -0.34
N SER A 155 -8.25 -6.68 0.62
CA SER A 155 -9.07 -7.88 0.79
C SER A 155 -10.54 -7.54 1.00
N LYS A 156 -10.84 -6.41 1.66
CA LYS A 156 -12.21 -5.94 1.81
C LYS A 156 -12.82 -5.43 0.51
N VAL A 157 -12.01 -4.83 -0.37
CA VAL A 157 -12.43 -4.33 -1.69
C VAL A 157 -12.59 -5.46 -2.71
N SER A 158 -11.67 -6.44 -2.69
CA SER A 158 -11.65 -7.60 -3.60
C SER A 158 -12.49 -8.79 -3.13
N GLU A 159 -13.22 -8.64 -2.02
CA GLU A 159 -14.02 -9.71 -1.41
C GLU A 159 -13.20 -10.98 -1.05
N GLY A 160 -11.92 -10.80 -0.71
CA GLY A 160 -11.00 -11.89 -0.31
C GLY A 160 -10.22 -12.53 -1.46
N HIS A 161 -10.42 -12.04 -2.68
CA HIS A 161 -9.52 -12.34 -3.79
C HIS A 161 -8.27 -11.46 -3.72
N GLY A 162 -7.30 -11.62 -4.62
CA GLY A 162 -6.11 -10.77 -4.66
C GLY A 162 -6.43 -9.29 -4.96
N GLY A 163 -5.57 -8.60 -5.69
CA GLY A 163 -5.78 -7.18 -5.93
C GLY A 163 -4.89 -6.62 -7.03
N ILE A 164 -5.18 -5.38 -7.38
CA ILE A 164 -4.43 -4.61 -8.37
C ILE A 164 -3.68 -3.51 -7.63
N LEU A 165 -2.37 -3.48 -7.77
CA LEU A 165 -1.52 -2.37 -7.37
C LEU A 165 -1.04 -1.62 -8.59
N CYS A 166 -0.89 -0.31 -8.49
CA CYS A 166 -0.31 0.51 -9.54
C CYS A 166 0.65 1.55 -8.97
N PHE A 167 1.78 1.76 -9.65
CA PHE A 167 2.78 2.76 -9.29
C PHE A 167 3.28 3.48 -10.55
N PRO A 168 3.54 4.80 -10.48
CA PRO A 168 4.08 5.54 -11.63
C PRO A 168 5.54 5.19 -11.88
N SER A 169 5.88 4.96 -13.14
CA SER A 169 7.25 4.81 -13.64
C SER A 169 7.80 6.14 -14.18
N SER A 170 9.00 6.12 -14.77
CA SER A 170 9.63 7.30 -15.37
C SER A 170 8.99 7.71 -16.69
N ASP A 171 8.64 6.74 -17.51
CA ASP A 171 8.19 6.92 -18.89
C ASP A 171 6.66 6.86 -19.03
N ASN A 172 6.15 7.55 -20.03
CA ASN A 172 4.73 7.50 -20.38
C ASN A 172 4.41 6.14 -21.04
N CYS A 173 3.32 5.52 -20.60
CA CYS A 173 2.82 4.25 -21.14
C CYS A 173 2.09 4.43 -22.47
N PHE A 174 1.60 5.65 -22.75
CA PHE A 174 0.87 5.98 -23.97
C PHE A 174 1.03 7.46 -24.36
N GLU A 175 0.73 7.77 -25.61
CA GLU A 175 0.76 9.14 -26.13
C GLU A 175 -0.54 9.92 -25.80
N PRO A 176 -0.46 11.24 -25.59
CA PRO A 176 -1.64 12.07 -25.32
C PRO A 176 -2.66 11.97 -26.45
N THR A 177 -3.94 11.85 -26.07
CA THR A 177 -5.06 11.91 -27.02
C THR A 177 -5.88 13.18 -26.78
N SER A 178 -6.72 13.59 -27.74
CA SER A 178 -7.57 14.79 -27.59
C SER A 178 -8.51 14.73 -26.39
N ASN A 179 -8.82 13.53 -25.92
CA ASN A 179 -9.78 13.27 -24.86
C ASN A 179 -9.09 12.97 -23.50
N TYR A 180 -7.77 13.11 -23.43
CA TYR A 180 -6.97 12.87 -22.24
C TYR A 180 -5.92 13.96 -22.04
N THR A 181 -5.96 14.61 -20.88
CA THR A 181 -4.92 15.57 -20.47
C THR A 181 -3.89 14.87 -19.58
N MET A 182 -2.61 14.89 -19.98
CA MET A 182 -1.53 14.36 -19.13
C MET A 182 -1.46 15.09 -17.79
N ASP A 183 -1.22 14.33 -16.72
CA ASP A 183 -1.12 14.87 -15.35
C ASP A 183 0.23 14.54 -14.67
N GLY A 184 1.15 13.90 -15.39
CA GLY A 184 2.49 13.54 -14.95
C GLY A 184 2.56 12.24 -14.15
N ILE A 185 1.42 11.62 -13.82
CA ILE A 185 1.35 10.44 -12.95
C ILE A 185 0.53 9.32 -13.60
N THR A 186 -0.71 9.60 -14.00
CA THR A 186 -1.67 8.59 -14.43
C THR A 186 -1.20 7.89 -15.71
N GLU A 187 -0.63 8.61 -16.67
CA GLU A 187 -0.08 8.04 -17.90
C GLU A 187 1.20 7.22 -17.70
N LYS A 188 1.78 7.23 -16.50
CA LYS A 188 3.01 6.50 -16.18
C LYS A 188 2.76 5.25 -15.34
N LEU A 189 1.50 4.96 -15.01
CA LEU A 189 1.15 3.88 -14.09
C LEU A 189 1.48 2.52 -14.69
N HIS A 190 2.22 1.71 -13.92
CA HIS A 190 2.44 0.31 -14.17
C HIS A 190 1.62 -0.51 -13.18
N ILE A 191 0.92 -1.52 -13.70
CA ILE A 191 -0.09 -2.33 -13.03
C ILE A 191 0.50 -3.68 -12.63
N PHE A 192 0.28 -4.07 -11.39
CA PHE A 192 0.69 -5.34 -10.80
C PHE A 192 -0.57 -6.04 -10.29
N ARG A 193 -0.93 -7.15 -10.93
CA ARG A 193 -2.09 -7.96 -10.53
C ARG A 193 -1.63 -9.13 -9.67
N SER A 194 -2.36 -9.37 -8.60
CA SER A 194 -2.20 -10.54 -7.74
C SER A 194 -3.53 -11.25 -7.65
N ASP A 195 -3.53 -12.58 -7.71
CA ASP A 195 -4.76 -13.38 -7.66
C ASP A 195 -5.09 -13.85 -6.24
N LYS A 196 -4.08 -13.80 -5.34
CA LYS A 196 -4.18 -14.26 -3.96
C LYS A 196 -3.78 -13.16 -2.98
N GLU A 197 -4.41 -13.16 -1.81
CA GLU A 197 -4.09 -12.22 -0.72
C GLU A 197 -2.61 -12.31 -0.29
N GLU A 198 -2.04 -13.52 -0.20
CA GLU A 198 -0.65 -13.71 0.21
C GLU A 198 0.34 -13.09 -0.78
N GLU A 199 0.05 -13.20 -2.07
CA GLU A 199 0.82 -12.57 -3.14
C GLU A 199 0.70 -11.06 -3.05
N LEU A 200 -0.52 -10.54 -2.90
CA LEU A 200 -0.76 -9.11 -2.72
C LEU A 200 0.02 -8.56 -1.51
N ARG A 201 -0.02 -9.26 -0.38
CA ARG A 201 0.75 -8.89 0.82
C ARG A 201 2.26 -8.83 0.53
N SER A 202 2.78 -9.81 -0.21
CA SER A 202 4.19 -9.84 -0.63
C SER A 202 4.52 -8.66 -1.55
N THR A 203 3.63 -8.34 -2.49
CA THR A 203 3.75 -7.21 -3.41
C THR A 203 3.72 -5.86 -2.68
N ILE A 204 2.80 -5.65 -1.74
CA ILE A 204 2.75 -4.46 -0.88
C ILE A 204 4.07 -4.32 -0.10
N LYS A 205 4.59 -5.42 0.45
CA LYS A 205 5.86 -5.41 1.18
C LYS A 205 7.04 -5.01 0.29
N LYS A 206 7.10 -5.51 -0.96
CA LYS A 206 8.14 -5.15 -1.93
C LYS A 206 8.09 -3.66 -2.31
N PHE A 207 6.89 -3.10 -2.45
CA PHE A 207 6.69 -1.68 -2.79
C PHE A 207 6.57 -0.74 -1.60
N LEU A 208 6.82 -1.22 -0.37
CA LEU A 208 6.65 -0.42 0.83
C LEU A 208 7.48 0.88 0.77
N SER A 209 8.70 0.81 0.24
CA SER A 209 9.56 2.00 0.07
C SER A 209 8.89 3.08 -0.78
N LEU A 210 8.23 2.72 -1.87
CA LEU A 210 7.49 3.66 -2.74
C LEU A 210 6.22 4.19 -2.07
N ILE A 211 5.55 3.36 -1.28
CA ILE A 211 4.33 3.71 -0.55
C ILE A 211 4.62 4.76 0.54
N THR A 212 5.78 4.66 1.20
CA THR A 212 6.17 5.51 2.33
C THR A 212 7.20 6.59 1.99
N GLN A 213 7.67 6.67 0.74
CA GLN A 213 8.67 7.64 0.32
C GLN A 213 8.18 9.07 0.57
N GLU A 214 9.00 9.91 1.22
CA GLU A 214 8.69 11.33 1.40
C GLU A 214 8.62 12.05 0.04
N ASN A 215 7.63 12.93 -0.13
CA ASN A 215 7.33 13.61 -1.40
C ASN A 215 7.03 12.64 -2.57
N GLY A 216 6.72 11.37 -2.29
CA GLY A 216 6.31 10.39 -3.30
C GLY A 216 4.81 10.45 -3.59
N ASN A 217 4.35 9.64 -4.55
CA ASN A 217 2.92 9.54 -4.91
C ASN A 217 2.27 8.27 -4.34
N GLY A 218 2.77 7.77 -3.21
CA GLY A 218 2.34 6.50 -2.61
C GLY A 218 0.86 6.50 -2.20
N LEU A 219 0.36 7.62 -1.68
CA LEU A 219 -1.03 7.73 -1.26
C LEU A 219 -1.99 7.66 -2.45
N LEU A 220 -1.67 8.40 -3.51
CA LEU A 220 -2.44 8.39 -4.75
C LEU A 220 -2.36 7.03 -5.45
N SER A 221 -1.18 6.41 -5.46
CA SER A 221 -0.96 5.07 -6.02
C SER A 221 -1.89 4.05 -5.35
N ILE A 222 -2.02 4.07 -4.02
CA ILE A 222 -2.94 3.16 -3.31
C ILE A 222 -4.41 3.51 -3.58
N LEU A 223 -4.78 4.79 -3.68
CA LEU A 223 -6.16 5.17 -4.05
C LEU A 223 -6.54 4.58 -5.42
N TYR A 224 -5.70 4.79 -6.43
CA TYR A 224 -5.90 4.26 -7.77
C TYR A 224 -5.94 2.73 -7.78
N SER A 225 -5.02 2.10 -7.06
CA SER A 225 -4.98 0.65 -6.88
C SER A 225 -6.29 0.08 -6.34
N LEU A 226 -6.91 0.74 -5.35
CA LEU A 226 -8.19 0.31 -4.77
C LEU A 226 -9.34 0.42 -5.77
N ILE A 227 -9.35 1.48 -6.60
CA ILE A 227 -10.38 1.67 -7.63
C ILE A 227 -10.22 0.62 -8.73
N LEU A 228 -9.00 0.37 -9.18
CA LEU A 228 -8.71 -0.70 -10.15
C LEU A 228 -9.09 -2.07 -9.59
N THR A 229 -8.81 -2.34 -8.31
CA THR A 229 -9.17 -3.59 -7.64
C THR A 229 -10.69 -3.78 -7.56
N ARG A 230 -11.44 -2.71 -7.31
CA ARG A 230 -12.91 -2.75 -7.28
C ARG A 230 -13.51 -2.95 -8.67
N GLY A 231 -12.86 -2.44 -9.72
CA GLY A 231 -13.39 -2.36 -11.08
C GLY A 231 -14.28 -1.13 -11.30
N PHE A 232 -14.61 -0.87 -12.57
CA PHE A 232 -15.36 0.32 -13.02
C PHE A 232 -16.88 0.13 -13.09
N ASP A 233 -17.39 -1.09 -12.90
CA ASP A 233 -18.79 -1.48 -13.17
C ASP A 233 -19.78 -1.20 -12.02
N ARG A 234 -19.47 -0.30 -11.08
CA ARG A 234 -20.34 0.00 -9.92
C ARG A 234 -20.50 1.48 -9.63
#